data_AF-A0A674E1Q9-F1
#
_entry.id   AF-A0A674E1Q9-F1
#
_cell.length_a   1.000
_cell.length_b   1.000
_cell.length_c   1.000
_cell.angle_alpha   90.00
_cell.angle_beta   90.00
_cell.angle_gamma   90.00
#
_symmetry.space_group_name_H-M   'P 1'
#
loop_
_entity.id
_entity.type
_entity.pdbx_description
1 polymer ?
#
loop_
_entity_poly.entity_id
_entity_poly.type
_entity_poly.pdbx_seq_one_letter_code
_entity_poly.pdbx_strand_id
1 'polypeptide(L)'
;MSFGERPYWDMSNQDVINAIEQDYRLPPPPDCPTHLHQLMLDCWQKERSARPRFAAIVSALDKLIRNPASLKIMAQEGAGPSHPLLDQRAPPAPSACGSVGEWLRAIKMERYEDSFLQAGFTSVDLLAQITAEDLLRLGVILAGHQRKILSSIQTLTMTKSPGTIRF
;
A
#
# COMPACT_ATOMS: atom_id res chain seq x y z
N MET A 1 -0.92 4.22 3.49
CA MET A 1 0.17 4.93 4.19
C MET A 1 1.20 5.39 3.15
N SER A 2 2.03 6.39 3.45
CA SER A 2 3.36 6.57 2.79
C SER A 2 4.41 7.16 3.74
N PHE A 3 4.29 6.83 5.02
CA PHE A 3 5.25 7.13 6.10
C PHE A 3 6.50 6.24 6.00
N GLY A 4 7.26 6.37 4.89
CA GLY A 4 8.47 5.56 4.62
C GLY A 4 8.20 4.19 3.98
N GLU A 5 7.10 4.05 3.25
CA GLU A 5 6.84 2.84 2.46
C GLU A 5 7.81 2.72 1.28
N ARG A 6 8.22 1.49 0.93
CA ARG A 6 9.14 1.24 -0.17
C ARG A 6 8.44 1.58 -1.51
N PRO A 7 9.00 2.45 -2.36
CA PRO A 7 8.47 2.69 -3.71
C PRO A 7 8.43 1.39 -4.52
N TYR A 8 7.32 1.15 -5.23
CA TYR A 8 7.13 -0.02 -6.10
C TYR A 8 7.44 -1.36 -5.41
N TRP A 9 7.02 -1.51 -4.15
CA TRP A 9 7.47 -2.60 -3.30
C TRP A 9 7.04 -3.99 -3.78
N ASP A 10 6.01 -4.08 -4.63
CA ASP A 10 5.47 -5.30 -5.26
C ASP A 10 6.13 -5.64 -6.60
N MET A 11 7.09 -4.83 -7.06
CA MET A 11 7.71 -4.97 -8.37
C MET A 11 9.19 -5.37 -8.27
N SER A 12 9.67 -6.13 -9.26
CA SER A 12 11.11 -6.33 -9.48
C SER A 12 11.74 -5.08 -10.09
N ASN A 13 13.08 -4.96 -10.04
CA ASN A 13 13.77 -3.82 -10.66
C ASN A 13 13.47 -3.70 -12.17
N GLN A 14 13.34 -4.83 -12.87
CA GLN A 14 13.03 -4.83 -14.30
C GLN A 14 11.60 -4.35 -14.56
N ASP A 15 10.64 -4.78 -13.74
CA ASP A 15 9.25 -4.35 -13.87
C ASP A 15 9.11 -2.86 -13.57
N VAL A 16 9.87 -2.33 -12.59
CA VAL A 16 9.90 -0.89 -12.28
C VAL A 16 10.36 -0.08 -13.49
N ILE A 17 11.44 -0.51 -14.15
CA ILE A 17 11.95 0.16 -15.36
C ILE A 17 10.86 0.16 -16.43
N ASN A 18 10.28 -1.01 -16.74
CA ASN A 18 9.25 -1.16 -17.76
C ASN A 18 8.02 -0.29 -17.48
N ALA A 19 7.58 -0.23 -16.22
CA ALA A 19 6.43 0.56 -15.83
C ALA A 19 6.70 2.07 -15.99
N ILE A 20 7.86 2.55 -15.57
CA ILE A 20 8.25 3.97 -15.73
C ILE A 20 8.30 4.35 -17.22
N GLU A 21 8.84 3.49 -18.07
CA GLU A 21 8.91 3.70 -19.52
C GLU A 21 7.53 3.81 -20.17
N GLN A 22 6.57 3.01 -19.68
CA GLN A 22 5.15 3.04 -20.05
C GLN A 22 4.35 4.14 -19.32
N ASP A 23 5.04 5.09 -18.71
CA ASP A 23 4.49 6.24 -18.03
C ASP A 23 3.66 5.94 -16.77
N TYR A 24 3.77 4.72 -16.23
CA TYR A 24 3.20 4.42 -14.93
C TYR A 24 3.92 5.20 -13.82
N ARG A 25 3.12 5.73 -12.88
CA ARG A 25 3.60 6.43 -11.67
C ARG A 25 2.85 5.92 -10.46
N LEU A 26 3.46 6.11 -9.29
CA LEU A 26 2.86 5.68 -8.03
C LEU A 26 1.51 6.38 -7.80
N PRO A 27 0.49 5.64 -7.30
CA PRO A 27 -0.79 6.22 -6.95
C PRO A 27 -0.64 7.19 -5.76
N PRO A 28 -1.63 8.08 -5.53
CA PRO A 28 -1.63 8.93 -4.35
C PRO A 28 -1.64 8.05 -3.09
N PRO A 29 -0.81 8.36 -2.08
CA PRO A 29 -0.94 7.71 -0.78
C PRO A 29 -2.30 8.00 -0.13
N PRO A 30 -2.75 7.15 0.81
CA PRO A 30 -3.90 7.43 1.65
C PRO A 30 -3.80 8.79 2.34
N ASP A 31 -4.91 9.52 2.34
CA ASP A 31 -5.04 10.88 2.85
C ASP A 31 -4.09 11.92 2.23
N CYS A 32 -3.51 11.62 1.06
CA CYS A 32 -2.65 12.56 0.36
C CYS A 32 -3.49 13.68 -0.29
N PRO A 33 -3.19 14.96 0.01
CA PRO A 33 -3.82 16.08 -0.68
C PRO A 33 -3.55 16.06 -2.20
N THR A 34 -4.57 16.34 -3.00
CA THR A 34 -4.49 16.31 -4.48
C THR A 34 -3.36 17.18 -5.02
N HIS A 35 -3.19 18.37 -4.46
CA HIS A 35 -2.13 19.31 -4.88
C HIS A 35 -0.72 18.78 -4.58
N LEU A 36 -0.54 17.97 -3.53
CA LEU A 36 0.75 17.35 -3.23
C LEU A 36 1.03 16.18 -4.17
N HIS A 37 0.04 15.33 -4.44
CA HIS A 37 0.22 14.26 -5.44
C HIS A 37 0.49 14.83 -6.84
N GLN A 38 -0.20 15.90 -7.23
CA GLN A 38 0.08 16.59 -8.48
C GLN A 38 1.52 17.10 -8.54
N LEU A 39 2.03 17.71 -7.47
CA LEU A 39 3.42 18.15 -7.41
C LEU A 39 4.42 16.98 -7.56
N MET A 40 4.09 15.78 -7.03
CA MET A 40 4.88 14.57 -7.26
C MET A 40 4.86 14.17 -8.73
N LEU A 41 3.70 14.16 -9.38
CA LEU A 41 3.57 13.86 -10.82
C LEU A 41 4.35 14.85 -11.69
N ASP A 42 4.33 16.14 -11.34
CA ASP A 42 5.11 17.18 -12.01
C ASP A 42 6.63 16.93 -11.87
N CYS A 43 7.07 16.42 -10.71
CA CYS A 43 8.46 16.01 -10.50
C CYS A 43 8.82 14.74 -11.30
N TRP A 44 7.84 13.89 -11.62
CA TRP A 44 8.03 12.64 -12.33
C TRP A 44 7.69 12.70 -13.84
N GLN A 45 7.67 13.91 -14.41
CA GLN A 45 7.52 14.10 -15.85
C GLN A 45 8.61 13.35 -16.62
N LYS A 46 8.20 12.66 -17.70
CA LYS A 46 9.12 11.88 -18.56
C LYS A 46 10.21 12.79 -19.13
N GLU A 47 9.80 13.92 -19.69
CA GLU A 47 10.69 14.96 -20.19
C GLU A 47 11.30 15.75 -19.02
N ARG A 48 12.64 15.75 -18.92
CA ARG A 48 13.34 16.40 -17.80
C ARG A 48 13.11 17.90 -17.77
N SER A 49 12.96 18.52 -18.93
CA SER A 49 12.79 19.98 -19.04
C SER A 49 11.41 20.45 -18.57
N ALA A 50 10.42 19.55 -18.49
CA ALA A 50 9.09 19.82 -17.97
C ALA A 50 9.02 19.77 -16.44
N ARG A 51 10.05 19.22 -15.76
CA ARG A 51 10.07 19.11 -14.29
C ARG A 51 10.31 20.48 -13.64
N PRO A 52 9.63 20.79 -12.52
CA PRO A 52 9.83 22.04 -11.82
C PRO A 52 11.24 22.12 -11.24
N ARG A 53 11.84 23.31 -11.29
CA ARG A 53 13.08 23.59 -10.55
C ARG A 53 12.80 23.66 -9.04
N PHE A 54 13.82 23.43 -8.22
CA PHE A 54 13.67 23.50 -6.75
C PHE A 54 13.04 24.81 -6.25
N ALA A 55 13.38 25.96 -6.84
CA ALA A 55 12.76 27.24 -6.48
C ALA A 55 11.23 27.24 -6.68
N ALA A 56 10.74 26.60 -7.76
CA ALA A 56 9.32 26.46 -8.01
C ALA A 56 8.66 25.48 -7.04
N ILE A 57 9.34 24.38 -6.69
CA ILE A 57 8.87 23.41 -5.68
C ILE A 57 8.71 24.09 -4.32
N VAL A 58 9.73 24.82 -3.86
CA VAL A 58 9.68 25.59 -2.60
C VAL A 58 8.52 26.57 -2.65
N SER A 59 8.39 27.36 -3.71
CA SER A 59 7.29 28.32 -3.86
C SER A 59 5.90 27.65 -3.84
N ALA A 60 5.77 26.44 -4.40
CA ALA A 60 4.51 25.69 -4.39
C ALA A 60 4.15 25.23 -2.98
N LEU A 61 5.09 24.59 -2.28
CA LEU A 61 4.90 24.13 -0.90
C LEU A 61 4.59 25.30 0.05
N ASP A 62 5.28 26.42 -0.11
CA ASP A 62 5.04 27.67 0.60
C ASP A 62 3.60 28.17 0.47
N LYS A 63 3.04 28.14 -0.74
CA LYS A 63 1.64 28.53 -0.99
C LYS A 63 0.66 27.59 -0.30
N LEU A 64 0.96 26.28 -0.28
CA LEU A 64 0.13 25.29 0.41
C LEU A 64 0.16 25.49 1.93
N ILE A 65 1.34 25.77 2.50
CA ILE A 65 1.49 26.04 3.95
C ILE A 65 0.74 27.32 4.35
N ARG A 66 0.82 28.38 3.54
CA ARG A 66 0.11 29.64 3.80
C ARG A 66 -1.41 29.55 3.60
N ASN A 67 -1.90 28.53 2.90
CA ASN A 67 -3.33 28.27 2.72
C ASN A 67 -3.66 26.79 3.03
N PRO A 68 -3.75 26.41 4.32
CA PRO A 68 -3.95 25.01 4.72
C PRO A 68 -5.31 24.43 4.29
N ALA A 69 -6.28 25.27 3.92
CA ALA A 69 -7.55 24.78 3.36
C ALA A 69 -7.36 24.01 2.04
N SER A 70 -6.33 24.36 1.26
CA SER A 70 -5.99 23.68 -0.01
C SER A 70 -5.54 22.22 0.18
N LEU A 71 -5.08 21.86 1.37
CA LEU A 71 -4.63 20.51 1.71
C LEU A 71 -5.78 19.57 2.09
N LYS A 72 -7.01 20.09 2.27
CA LYS A 72 -8.17 19.26 2.61
C LYS A 72 -8.76 18.52 1.42
N ILE A 73 -8.41 18.93 0.20
CA ILE A 73 -8.86 18.28 -1.03
C ILE A 73 -7.98 17.04 -1.23
N MET A 74 -8.55 15.86 -1.03
CA MET A 74 -7.88 14.57 -1.20
C MET A 74 -8.30 13.92 -2.51
N ALA A 75 -7.39 13.18 -3.14
CA ALA A 75 -7.70 12.44 -4.37
C ALA A 75 -8.62 11.25 -4.03
N GLN A 76 -9.76 11.12 -4.73
CA GLN A 76 -10.63 9.95 -4.61
C GLN A 76 -9.99 8.73 -5.29
N GLU A 77 -9.99 7.60 -4.58
CA GLU A 77 -9.77 6.27 -5.15
C GLU A 77 -10.89 5.97 -6.17
N GLY A 78 -10.63 6.09 -7.48
CA GLY A 78 -11.63 5.66 -8.47
C GLY A 78 -11.52 6.13 -9.92
N ALA A 79 -10.60 7.02 -10.29
CA ALA A 79 -10.58 7.59 -11.65
C ALA A 79 -9.20 7.57 -12.35
N GLY A 80 -8.34 6.60 -12.03
CA GLY A 80 -7.14 6.34 -12.84
C GLY A 80 -7.50 5.48 -14.05
N PRO A 81 -6.97 5.75 -15.26
CA PRO A 81 -7.13 4.84 -16.38
C PRO A 81 -6.62 3.45 -15.97
N SER A 82 -7.48 2.44 -16.17
CA SER A 82 -7.16 1.04 -15.93
C SER A 82 -5.94 0.67 -16.75
N HIS A 83 -4.76 0.61 -16.14
CA HIS A 83 -3.58 0.10 -16.81
C HIS A 83 -3.65 -1.44 -16.82
N PRO A 84 -3.69 -2.09 -17.99
CA PRO A 84 -3.86 -3.55 -18.09
C PRO A 84 -2.73 -4.36 -17.44
N LEU A 85 -1.56 -3.75 -17.16
CA LEU A 85 -0.49 -4.39 -16.38
C LEU A 85 -0.84 -4.64 -14.91
N LEU A 86 -1.85 -3.95 -14.37
CA LEU A 86 -2.33 -4.10 -13.00
C LEU A 86 -3.72 -4.72 -12.92
N ASP A 87 -4.25 -5.28 -14.01
CA ASP A 87 -5.52 -6.00 -14.00
C ASP A 87 -5.36 -7.40 -13.38
N GLN A 88 -4.80 -7.42 -12.17
CA GLN A 88 -5.05 -8.49 -11.21
C GLN A 88 -6.37 -8.14 -10.54
N ARG A 89 -7.45 -8.69 -11.10
CA ARG A 89 -8.77 -8.92 -10.49
C ARG A 89 -8.79 -8.48 -9.02
N ALA A 90 -9.53 -7.40 -8.72
CA ALA A 90 -9.62 -6.82 -7.38
C ALA A 90 -9.60 -7.92 -6.31
N PRO A 91 -8.57 -7.98 -5.45
CA PRO A 91 -8.43 -9.09 -4.53
C PRO A 91 -9.69 -9.21 -3.67
N PRO A 92 -10.15 -10.44 -3.37
CA PRO A 92 -11.25 -10.65 -2.46
C PRO A 92 -10.94 -9.97 -1.12
N ALA A 93 -11.99 -9.52 -0.41
CA ALA A 93 -11.83 -8.95 0.92
C ALA A 93 -11.02 -9.93 1.80
N PRO A 94 -10.09 -9.46 2.66
CA PRO A 94 -9.24 -10.31 3.48
C PRO A 94 -10.02 -11.37 4.27
N SER A 95 -11.24 -11.02 4.72
CA SER A 95 -12.14 -11.89 5.48
C SER A 95 -12.76 -13.04 4.68
N ALA A 96 -12.65 -13.03 3.35
CA ALA A 96 -13.15 -14.08 2.45
C ALA A 96 -12.04 -15.03 1.95
N CYS A 97 -10.79 -14.83 2.39
CA CYS A 97 -9.65 -15.65 1.96
C CYS A 97 -9.67 -17.03 2.65
N GLY A 98 -9.53 -18.10 1.87
CA GLY A 98 -9.51 -19.48 2.36
C GLY A 98 -8.10 -19.99 2.74
N SER A 99 -7.06 -19.21 2.45
CA SER A 99 -5.66 -19.55 2.74
C SER A 99 -4.83 -18.34 3.17
N VAL A 100 -3.70 -18.60 3.83
CA VAL A 100 -2.72 -17.56 4.19
C VAL A 100 -2.13 -16.88 2.96
N GLY A 101 -1.90 -17.61 1.87
CA GLY A 101 -1.45 -17.06 0.60
C GLY A 101 -2.45 -16.11 -0.05
N GLU A 102 -3.73 -16.48 -0.08
CA GLU A 102 -4.80 -15.58 -0.55
C GLU A 102 -4.92 -14.33 0.31
N TRP A 103 -4.83 -14.47 1.64
CA TRP A 103 -4.87 -13.34 2.54
C TRP A 103 -3.69 -12.39 2.33
N LEU A 104 -2.46 -12.92 2.26
CA LEU A 104 -1.27 -12.13 2.00
C LEU A 104 -1.38 -11.41 0.65
N ARG A 105 -1.87 -12.08 -0.40
CA ARG A 105 -2.14 -11.45 -1.70
C ARG A 105 -3.20 -10.35 -1.61
N ALA A 106 -4.27 -10.55 -0.83
CA ALA A 106 -5.32 -9.57 -0.63
C ALA A 106 -4.81 -8.28 0.05
N ILE A 107 -3.90 -8.42 1.01
CA ILE A 107 -3.24 -7.25 1.63
C ILE A 107 -1.96 -6.84 0.89
N LYS A 108 -1.70 -7.40 -0.28
CA LYS A 108 -0.47 -7.23 -1.05
C LYS A 108 0.76 -7.39 -0.16
N MET A 109 1.01 -8.62 0.27
CA MET A 109 2.12 -9.09 1.10
C MET A 109 2.52 -10.53 0.71
N GLU A 110 2.09 -11.01 -0.46
CA GLU A 110 2.28 -12.38 -0.98
C GLU A 110 3.74 -12.80 -1.08
N ARG A 111 4.68 -11.85 -1.17
CA ARG A 111 6.13 -12.15 -1.12
C ARG A 111 6.59 -12.81 0.18
N TYR A 112 5.78 -12.73 1.24
CA TYR A 112 6.05 -13.38 2.53
C TYR A 112 5.38 -14.76 2.64
N GLU A 113 4.63 -15.20 1.64
CA GLU A 113 3.86 -16.45 1.67
C GLU A 113 4.73 -17.65 2.05
N ASP A 114 5.86 -17.85 1.36
CA ASP A 114 6.79 -18.94 1.67
C ASP A 114 7.32 -18.87 3.11
N SER A 115 7.63 -17.68 3.61
CA SER A 115 8.13 -17.48 4.97
C SER A 115 7.07 -17.89 6.01
N PHE A 116 5.82 -17.49 5.80
CA PHE A 116 4.70 -17.87 6.66
C PHE A 116 4.44 -19.38 6.62
N LEU A 117 4.43 -19.99 5.44
CA LEU A 117 4.19 -21.42 5.27
C LEU A 117 5.31 -22.27 5.89
N GLN A 118 6.58 -21.89 5.70
CA GLN A 118 7.73 -22.59 6.29
C GLN A 118 7.74 -22.52 7.82
N ALA A 119 7.23 -21.43 8.40
CA ALA A 119 7.07 -21.29 9.84
C ALA A 119 5.81 -21.98 10.41
N GLY A 120 5.02 -22.65 9.56
CA GLY A 120 3.83 -23.40 9.97
C GLY A 120 2.56 -22.57 10.10
N PHE A 121 2.55 -21.31 9.65
CA PHE A 121 1.33 -20.50 9.60
C PHE A 121 0.50 -20.90 8.37
N THR A 122 -0.28 -21.96 8.51
CA THR A 122 -1.09 -22.55 7.44
C THR A 122 -2.58 -22.18 7.51
N SER A 123 -3.02 -21.55 8.61
CA SER A 123 -4.41 -21.11 8.78
C SER A 123 -4.49 -19.74 9.43
N VAL A 124 -5.60 -19.03 9.17
CA VAL A 124 -5.85 -17.70 9.75
C VAL A 124 -5.95 -17.73 11.27
N ASP A 125 -6.38 -18.85 11.86
CA ASP A 125 -6.45 -19.03 13.31
C ASP A 125 -5.07 -19.00 13.98
N LEU A 126 -4.04 -19.48 13.29
CA LEU A 126 -2.65 -19.42 13.77
C LEU A 126 -2.05 -18.01 13.67
N LEU A 127 -2.62 -17.14 12.83
CA LEU A 127 -2.17 -15.76 12.68
C LEU A 127 -2.60 -14.86 13.84
N ALA A 128 -3.67 -15.22 14.57
CA ALA A 128 -4.25 -14.38 15.62
C ALA A 128 -3.27 -14.10 16.79
N GLN A 129 -2.23 -14.92 16.95
CA GLN A 129 -1.24 -14.80 18.02
C GLN A 129 0.10 -14.22 17.54
N ILE A 130 0.23 -13.87 16.26
CA ILE A 130 1.51 -13.41 15.72
C ILE A 130 1.87 -12.04 16.31
N THR A 131 3.10 -11.91 16.78
CA THR A 131 3.64 -10.66 17.32
C THR A 131 4.53 -9.95 16.29
N ALA A 132 4.88 -8.70 16.56
CA ALA A 132 5.86 -7.99 15.75
C ALA A 132 7.24 -8.68 15.74
N GLU A 133 7.61 -9.37 16.83
CA GLU A 133 8.85 -10.13 16.93
C GLU A 133 8.82 -11.37 16.01
N ASP A 134 7.67 -12.05 15.94
CA ASP A 134 7.50 -13.19 15.02
C ASP A 134 7.61 -12.73 13.57
N LEU A 135 7.03 -11.58 13.23
CA LEU A 135 7.17 -10.99 11.89
C LEU A 135 8.63 -10.69 11.54
N LEU A 136 9.44 -10.25 12.49
CA LEU A 136 10.88 -10.07 12.29
C LEU A 136 11.58 -11.41 12.01
N ARG A 137 11.24 -12.47 12.75
CA ARG A 137 11.77 -13.83 12.51
C ARG A 137 11.38 -14.37 11.13
N LEU A 138 10.21 -13.99 10.62
CA LEU A 138 9.73 -14.33 9.27
C LEU A 138 10.34 -13.47 8.16
N GLY A 139 11.28 -12.57 8.48
CA GLY A 139 11.92 -11.71 7.48
C GLY A 139 11.10 -10.47 7.09
N VAL A 140 10.02 -10.17 7.81
CA VAL A 140 9.25 -8.92 7.66
C VAL A 140 9.94 -7.80 8.44
N ILE A 141 11.08 -7.33 7.93
CA ILE A 141 11.90 -6.31 8.60
C ILE A 141 11.38 -4.87 8.45
N LEU A 142 10.55 -4.61 7.44
CA LEU A 142 10.04 -3.26 7.18
C LEU A 142 8.88 -2.93 8.13
N ALA A 143 9.03 -1.88 8.94
CA ALA A 143 8.01 -1.45 9.91
C ALA A 143 6.64 -1.13 9.27
N GLY A 144 6.62 -0.68 8.02
CA GLY A 144 5.39 -0.51 7.25
C GLY A 144 4.66 -1.83 6.98
N HIS A 145 5.41 -2.86 6.59
CA HIS A 145 4.85 -4.20 6.32
C HIS A 145 4.37 -4.85 7.62
N GLN A 146 5.14 -4.73 8.70
CA GLN A 146 4.73 -5.23 10.02
C GLN A 146 3.38 -4.63 10.44
N ARG A 147 3.23 -3.29 10.36
CA ARG A 147 1.97 -2.62 10.69
C ARG A 147 0.82 -3.07 9.80
N LYS A 148 1.03 -3.19 8.49
CA LYS A 148 -0.02 -3.61 7.54
C LYS A 148 -0.51 -5.02 7.85
N ILE A 149 0.42 -5.95 8.07
CA ILE A 149 0.14 -7.35 8.40
C ILE A 149 -0.60 -7.43 9.74
N LEU A 150 -0.08 -6.82 10.80
CA LEU A 150 -0.71 -6.83 12.13
C LEU A 150 -2.11 -6.18 12.12
N SER A 151 -2.26 -5.04 11.44
CA SER A 151 -3.56 -4.37 11.32
C SER A 151 -4.58 -5.23 10.59
N SER A 152 -4.18 -5.95 9.55
CA SER A 152 -5.09 -6.85 8.84
C SER A 152 -5.50 -8.05 9.69
N ILE A 153 -4.58 -8.63 10.47
CA ILE A 153 -4.89 -9.72 11.39
C ILE A 153 -5.93 -9.28 12.42
N GLN A 154 -5.82 -8.07 12.96
CA GLN A 154 -6.83 -7.52 13.88
C GLN A 154 -8.22 -7.40 13.21
N THR A 155 -8.29 -7.03 11.93
CA THR A 155 -9.56 -7.00 11.20
C THR A 155 -10.16 -8.40 11.04
N LEU A 156 -9.33 -9.41 10.76
CA LEU A 156 -9.76 -10.80 10.64
C LEU A 156 -10.30 -11.36 11.97
N THR A 157 -9.65 -11.05 13.09
CA THR A 157 -10.07 -11.53 14.42
C THR A 157 -11.34 -10.84 14.91
N MET A 158 -11.56 -9.56 14.59
CA MET A 158 -12.79 -8.84 14.95
C MET A 158 -14.04 -9.42 14.26
N THR A 159 -13.90 -9.87 13.00
CA THR A 159 -15.02 -10.48 12.24
C THR A 159 -15.45 -11.86 12.73
N LYS A 160 -14.67 -12.50 13.62
CA LYS A 160 -14.94 -13.86 14.15
C LYS A 160 -15.54 -13.86 15.56
N SER A 161 -16.13 -12.73 16.00
CA SER A 161 -16.94 -12.69 17.22
C SER A 161 -18.13 -13.66 17.07
N PRO A 162 -18.28 -14.71 17.91
CA PRO A 162 -19.44 -15.57 17.85
C PRO A 162 -20.68 -14.74 18.21
N GLY A 163 -21.64 -14.69 17.29
CA GLY A 163 -22.95 -14.12 17.56
C GLY A 163 -23.54 -14.79 18.81
N THR A 164 -23.78 -13.99 19.84
CA THR A 164 -24.56 -14.38 21.01
C THR A 164 -25.94 -14.85 20.53
N ILE A 165 -26.17 -16.17 20.49
CA ILE A 165 -27.52 -16.72 20.43
C ILE A 165 -28.17 -16.40 21.78
N ARG A 166 -29.11 -15.44 21.78
CA ARG A 166 -30.07 -15.27 22.87
C ARG A 166 -31.24 -16.22 22.60
N PHE A 167 -31.47 -17.14 23.53
CA PHE A 167 -32.76 -17.81 23.69
C PHE A 167 -33.78 -16.83 24.28
#